data_AF-A0A494RDT0-F1
#
_entry.id   AF-A0A494RDT0-F1
#
_cell.length_a   1.000
_cell.length_b   1.000
_cell.length_c   1.000
_cell.angle_alpha   90.00
_cell.angle_beta   90.00
_cell.angle_gamma   90.00
#
_symmetry.space_group_name_H-M   'P 1'
#
loop_
_entity.id
_entity.type
_entity.pdbx_description
1 polymer ?
#
loop_
_entity_poly.entity_id
_entity_poly.type
_entity_poly.pdbx_seq_one_letter_code
_entity_poly.pdbx_strand_id
1 'polypeptide(L)'
;MLGRFGRRRDDHASRAAAPERPGRSPDEGVDSLLVEIAAMEAAAAGVYGRHGLPDQPGQYRQRGREGAWEKVADDLTPAEKWAMIEAAPPKEGWRFASLEHLGARSRIAEVRQAAALLTACRGLRARLTEEAPISPQDLADAIRLGASWRRLSNPGAPLDAAGPLLFLPPEGDD
;
A
#
# COMPACT_ATOMS: atom_id res chain seq x y z
N MET A 1 27.00 38.08 -66.87
CA MET A 1 25.76 38.46 -66.15
C MET A 1 26.00 38.28 -64.67
N LEU A 2 25.81 39.35 -63.88
CA LEU A 2 26.01 39.45 -62.42
C LEU A 2 24.66 39.33 -61.68
N GLY A 3 24.70 38.85 -60.44
CA GLY A 3 23.71 39.19 -59.38
C GLY A 3 22.89 38.00 -58.86
N ARG A 4 23.16 37.52 -57.62
CA ARG A 4 22.38 37.76 -56.35
C ARG A 4 20.96 37.17 -56.44
N PHE A 5 20.51 36.26 -55.57
CA PHE A 5 20.22 36.32 -54.12
C PHE A 5 20.06 34.85 -53.63
N GLY A 6 20.20 34.44 -52.37
CA GLY A 6 20.40 35.09 -51.09
C GLY A 6 20.52 33.98 -50.02
N ARG A 7 21.22 34.31 -48.93
CA ARG A 7 21.39 33.48 -47.73
C ARG A 7 20.02 33.05 -47.19
N ARG A 8 19.79 31.75 -46.97
CA ARG A 8 18.85 31.33 -45.92
C ARG A 8 19.61 31.26 -44.61
N ARG A 9 19.13 32.05 -43.65
CA ARG A 9 19.53 32.05 -42.25
C ARG A 9 19.15 30.71 -41.63
N ASP A 10 20.09 30.14 -40.89
CA ASP A 10 19.83 29.21 -39.81
C ASP A 10 19.06 29.96 -38.71
N ASP A 11 17.74 29.98 -38.80
CA ASP A 11 16.90 30.35 -37.66
C ASP A 11 16.73 29.11 -36.80
N HIS A 12 17.74 28.83 -35.97
CA HIS A 12 17.56 28.18 -34.68
C HIS A 12 16.70 29.11 -33.81
N ALA A 13 15.41 29.20 -34.14
CA ALA A 13 14.42 29.77 -33.25
C ALA A 13 14.34 28.84 -32.04
N SER A 14 14.86 29.34 -30.92
CA SER A 14 14.77 28.75 -29.60
C SER A 14 13.41 28.10 -29.41
N ARG A 15 13.42 26.75 -29.40
CA ARG A 15 12.37 25.95 -28.80
C ARG A 15 12.33 26.39 -27.34
N ALA A 16 11.39 27.28 -27.03
CA ALA A 16 11.15 27.77 -25.68
C ALA A 16 11.15 26.54 -24.78
N ALA A 17 12.10 26.52 -23.84
CA ALA A 17 12.18 25.49 -22.83
C ALA A 17 10.79 25.37 -22.21
N ALA A 18 10.18 24.19 -22.36
CA ALA A 18 9.00 23.84 -21.59
C ALA A 18 9.30 24.19 -20.13
N PRO A 19 8.36 24.78 -19.38
CA PRO A 19 8.60 25.05 -17.96
C PRO A 19 9.03 23.73 -17.33
N GLU A 20 10.28 23.67 -16.89
CA GLU A 20 10.79 22.57 -16.08
C GLU A 20 9.82 22.47 -14.92
N ARG A 21 8.94 21.46 -14.96
CA ARG A 21 8.19 21.09 -13.77
C ARG A 21 9.26 20.90 -12.71
N PRO A 22 9.22 21.64 -11.58
CA PRO A 22 10.25 21.50 -10.56
C PRO A 22 10.40 20.01 -10.30
N GLY A 23 11.58 19.49 -10.60
CA GLY A 23 11.86 18.07 -10.53
C GLY A 23 11.74 17.66 -9.08
N ARG A 24 10.54 17.22 -8.69
CA ARG A 24 10.32 16.58 -7.40
C ARG A 24 11.37 15.47 -7.33
N SER A 25 12.26 15.57 -6.35
CA SER A 25 13.28 14.53 -6.19
C SER A 25 12.55 13.19 -5.99
N PRO A 26 13.06 12.09 -6.55
CA PRO A 26 12.48 10.76 -6.33
C PRO A 26 12.21 10.50 -4.84
N ASP A 27 13.11 10.95 -3.98
CA ASP A 27 13.04 10.83 -2.52
C ASP A 27 11.83 11.57 -1.92
N GLU A 28 11.52 12.80 -2.37
CA GLU A 28 10.34 13.55 -1.91
C GLU A 28 9.03 12.86 -2.31
N GLY A 29 9.04 12.16 -3.46
CA GLY A 29 7.91 11.33 -3.89
C GLY A 29 7.71 10.10 -3.00
N VAL A 30 8.79 9.42 -2.62
CA VAL A 30 8.76 8.23 -1.74
C VAL A 30 8.30 8.64 -0.33
N ASP A 31 8.83 9.71 0.22
CA ASP A 31 8.44 10.21 1.55
C ASP A 31 6.96 10.58 1.61
N SER A 32 6.45 11.29 0.59
CA SER A 32 5.03 11.60 0.48
C SER A 32 4.16 10.34 0.42
N LEU A 33 4.60 9.29 -0.28
CA LEU A 33 3.87 8.03 -0.38
C LEU A 33 3.89 7.25 0.94
N LEU A 34 5.02 7.28 1.67
CA LEU A 34 5.12 6.65 2.99
C LEU A 34 4.16 7.29 4.01
N VAL A 35 3.97 8.61 3.95
CA VAL A 35 2.98 9.32 4.79
C VAL A 35 1.55 8.85 4.47
N GLU A 36 1.20 8.73 3.20
CA GLU A 36 -0.11 8.22 2.77
C GLU A 36 -0.33 6.77 3.22
N ILE A 37 0.69 5.90 3.09
CA ILE A 37 0.63 4.52 3.58
C ILE A 37 0.36 4.50 5.08
N ALA A 38 1.03 5.33 5.87
CA ALA A 38 0.82 5.40 7.31
C ALA A 38 -0.61 5.84 7.67
N ALA A 39 -1.19 6.78 6.92
CA ALA A 39 -2.58 7.20 7.10
C ALA A 39 -3.58 6.05 6.79
N MET A 40 -3.33 5.28 5.72
CA MET A 40 -4.12 4.11 5.38
C MET A 40 -4.02 3.00 6.43
N GLU A 41 -2.82 2.75 6.96
CA GLU A 41 -2.59 1.78 8.05
C GLU A 41 -3.34 2.20 9.31
N ALA A 42 -3.28 3.47 9.70
CA ALA A 42 -4.01 4.00 10.85
C ALA A 42 -5.53 3.86 10.70
N ALA A 43 -6.06 4.12 9.50
CA ALA A 43 -7.48 3.94 9.22
C ALA A 43 -7.93 2.46 9.34
N ALA A 44 -7.14 1.52 8.80
CA ALA A 44 -7.42 0.09 8.94
C ALA A 44 -7.29 -0.41 10.38
N ALA A 45 -6.30 0.07 11.13
CA ALA A 45 -6.17 -0.21 12.56
C ALA A 45 -7.40 0.31 13.34
N GLY A 46 -7.94 1.48 12.96
CA GLY A 46 -9.19 1.99 13.52
C GLY A 46 -10.39 1.06 13.29
N VAL A 47 -10.46 0.39 12.12
CA VAL A 47 -11.49 -0.64 11.86
C VAL A 47 -11.33 -1.80 12.83
N TYR A 48 -10.10 -2.29 13.06
CA TYR A 48 -9.85 -3.36 14.03
C TYR A 48 -10.29 -2.97 15.45
N GLY A 49 -9.96 -1.77 15.91
CA GLY A 49 -10.39 -1.26 17.22
C GLY A 49 -11.91 -1.25 17.39
N ARG A 50 -12.67 -0.83 16.35
CA ARG A 50 -14.15 -0.86 16.37
C ARG A 50 -14.73 -2.28 16.49
N HIS A 51 -14.00 -3.29 16.02
CA HIS A 51 -14.42 -4.69 16.01
C HIS A 51 -13.74 -5.54 17.10
N GLY A 52 -13.09 -4.90 18.09
CA GLY A 52 -12.47 -5.58 19.23
C GLY A 52 -11.22 -6.38 18.88
N LEU A 53 -10.58 -6.08 17.75
CA LEU A 53 -9.28 -6.62 17.38
C LEU A 53 -8.16 -5.68 17.82
N PRO A 54 -6.95 -6.21 18.06
CA PRO A 54 -5.77 -5.38 18.26
C PRO A 54 -5.55 -4.39 17.12
N ASP A 55 -5.14 -3.18 17.47
CA ASP A 55 -4.93 -2.04 16.57
C ASP A 55 -3.46 -1.56 16.52
N GLN A 56 -2.58 -2.16 17.33
CA GLN A 56 -1.16 -1.81 17.36
C GLN A 56 -0.32 -2.74 16.48
N PRO A 57 0.77 -2.24 15.88
CA PRO A 57 1.74 -3.11 15.21
C PRO A 57 2.30 -4.17 16.16
N GLY A 58 2.44 -5.41 15.65
CA GLY A 58 3.03 -6.49 16.42
C GLY A 58 2.65 -7.88 15.93
N GLN A 59 3.18 -8.87 16.65
CA GLN A 59 2.79 -10.26 16.57
C GLN A 59 1.77 -10.56 17.66
N TYR A 60 0.82 -11.43 17.36
CA TYR A 60 -0.28 -11.76 18.25
C TYR A 60 -0.49 -13.27 18.34
N ARG A 61 -1.01 -13.68 19.48
CA ARG A 61 -1.41 -15.06 19.76
C ARG A 61 -2.86 -15.11 20.20
N GLN A 62 -3.55 -16.18 19.86
CA GLN A 62 -4.92 -16.47 20.29
C GLN A 62 -4.97 -17.88 20.83
N ARG A 63 -5.53 -18.05 22.04
CA ARG A 63 -5.81 -19.38 22.60
C ARG A 63 -7.18 -19.85 22.14
N GLY A 64 -7.23 -21.00 21.45
CA GLY A 64 -8.49 -21.49 20.89
C GLY A 64 -9.06 -20.58 19.80
N ARG A 65 -10.22 -20.95 19.24
CA ARG A 65 -10.84 -20.19 18.14
C ARG A 65 -11.52 -18.89 18.61
N GLU A 66 -11.97 -18.86 19.86
CA GLU A 66 -12.78 -17.80 20.44
C GLU A 66 -12.03 -16.95 21.46
N GLY A 67 -10.76 -17.25 21.75
CA GLY A 67 -9.96 -16.44 22.68
C GLY A 67 -9.68 -15.04 22.17
N ALA A 68 -9.28 -14.14 23.07
CA ALA A 68 -8.78 -12.83 22.68
C ALA A 68 -7.39 -12.95 22.02
N TRP A 69 -7.07 -12.00 21.14
CA TRP A 69 -5.71 -11.85 20.65
C TRP A 69 -4.86 -11.11 21.68
N GLU A 70 -3.73 -11.71 22.05
CA GLU A 70 -2.75 -11.15 22.98
C GLU A 70 -1.49 -10.78 22.23
N LYS A 71 -0.92 -9.59 22.50
CA LYS A 71 0.34 -9.18 21.88
C LYS A 71 1.47 -10.08 22.39
N VAL A 72 2.23 -10.60 21.45
CA VAL A 72 3.45 -11.35 21.67
C VAL A 72 4.59 -10.35 21.79
N ALA A 73 5.52 -10.55 22.73
CA ALA A 73 6.63 -9.63 22.93
C ALA A 73 7.45 -9.47 21.63
N ASP A 74 7.80 -8.22 21.31
CA ASP A 74 8.43 -7.86 20.04
C ASP A 74 9.87 -8.39 19.94
N ASP A 75 10.49 -8.69 21.08
CA ASP A 75 11.89 -9.10 21.25
C ASP A 75 12.09 -10.61 21.49
N LEU A 76 11.07 -11.45 21.26
CA LEU A 76 11.22 -12.90 21.44
C LEU A 76 12.30 -13.49 20.52
N THR A 77 13.21 -14.21 21.14
CA THR A 77 14.20 -15.03 20.45
C THR A 77 13.53 -16.18 19.69
N PRO A 78 14.20 -16.75 18.67
CA PRO A 78 13.69 -17.93 17.99
C PRO A 78 13.39 -19.11 18.94
N ALA A 79 14.24 -19.31 19.97
CA ALA A 79 14.06 -20.36 20.95
C ALA A 79 12.79 -20.16 21.81
N GLU A 80 12.52 -18.94 22.25
CA GLU A 80 11.32 -18.63 23.03
C GLU A 80 10.06 -18.76 22.18
N LYS A 81 10.10 -18.36 20.91
CA LYS A 81 9.00 -18.60 19.96
C LYS A 81 8.72 -20.10 19.81
N TRP A 82 9.77 -20.90 19.71
CA TRP A 82 9.64 -22.35 19.56
C TRP A 82 9.06 -23.01 20.81
N ALA A 83 9.57 -22.65 22.00
CA ALA A 83 9.02 -23.10 23.27
C ALA A 83 7.53 -22.73 23.43
N MET A 84 7.12 -21.56 22.93
CA MET A 84 5.72 -21.12 22.95
C MET A 84 4.81 -21.97 22.04
N ILE A 85 5.33 -22.45 20.91
CA ILE A 85 4.61 -23.37 20.01
C ILE A 85 4.50 -24.75 20.67
N GLU A 86 5.57 -25.24 21.30
CA GLU A 86 5.59 -26.53 21.99
C GLU A 86 4.67 -26.56 23.23
N ALA A 87 4.53 -25.44 23.94
CA ALA A 87 3.64 -25.33 25.09
C ALA A 87 2.13 -25.25 24.74
N ALA A 88 1.76 -25.23 23.45
CA ALA A 88 0.38 -25.09 23.02
C ALA A 88 -0.45 -26.35 23.34
N PRO A 89 -1.63 -26.24 24.01
CA PRO A 89 -2.47 -27.38 24.31
C PRO A 89 -2.97 -28.07 23.03
N PRO A 90 -2.87 -29.41 22.92
CA PRO A 90 -3.14 -30.15 21.69
C PRO A 90 -4.61 -30.12 21.22
N LYS A 91 -5.56 -29.80 22.11
CA LYS A 91 -7.01 -29.86 21.81
C LYS A 91 -7.65 -28.53 21.41
N GLU A 92 -7.07 -27.39 21.80
CA GLU A 92 -7.59 -26.05 21.45
C GLU A 92 -6.64 -25.25 20.55
N GLY A 93 -5.33 -25.55 20.60
CA GLY A 93 -4.30 -24.96 19.75
C GLY A 93 -4.08 -23.46 20.01
N TRP A 94 -2.84 -23.04 19.86
CA TRP A 94 -2.52 -21.61 19.77
C TRP A 94 -2.55 -21.20 18.30
N ARG A 95 -3.06 -20.01 18.03
CA ARG A 95 -3.01 -19.40 16.71
C ARG A 95 -2.10 -18.20 16.78
N PHE A 96 -1.27 -18.05 15.76
CA PHE A 96 -0.36 -16.93 15.62
C PHE A 96 -0.71 -16.14 14.38
N ALA A 97 -0.65 -14.82 14.49
CA ALA A 97 -0.81 -13.92 13.38
C ALA A 97 -0.15 -12.58 13.71
N SER A 98 0.37 -11.93 12.70
CA SER A 98 0.74 -10.52 12.78
C SER A 98 -0.53 -9.65 12.61
N LEU A 99 -0.49 -8.37 13.01
CA LEU A 99 -1.62 -7.41 12.92
C LEU A 99 -2.43 -7.49 11.61
N GLU A 100 -1.80 -7.18 10.50
CA GLU A 100 -2.25 -7.32 9.10
C GLU A 100 -2.87 -8.68 8.74
N HIS A 101 -2.56 -9.77 9.45
CA HIS A 101 -3.18 -11.09 9.19
C HIS A 101 -4.33 -11.47 10.15
N LEU A 102 -4.59 -10.68 11.21
CA LEU A 102 -5.65 -10.97 12.20
C LEU A 102 -7.04 -11.09 11.55
N GLY A 103 -7.39 -10.12 10.71
CA GLY A 103 -8.72 -9.99 10.12
C GLY A 103 -8.97 -10.86 8.88
N ALA A 104 -7.94 -11.51 8.32
CA ALA A 104 -8.02 -12.17 7.01
C ALA A 104 -9.11 -13.26 6.94
N ARG A 105 -9.41 -13.92 8.07
CA ARG A 105 -10.43 -14.98 8.18
C ARG A 105 -11.68 -14.54 8.97
N SER A 106 -11.85 -13.24 9.21
CA SER A 106 -13.02 -12.72 9.94
C SER A 106 -14.31 -12.96 9.15
N ARG A 107 -15.41 -13.19 9.86
CA ARG A 107 -16.75 -13.25 9.26
C ARG A 107 -17.24 -11.86 8.82
N ILE A 108 -16.72 -10.79 9.42
CA ILE A 108 -17.08 -9.41 9.13
C ILE A 108 -16.32 -8.93 7.89
N ALA A 109 -17.05 -8.47 6.87
CA ALA A 109 -16.47 -8.07 5.58
C ALA A 109 -15.52 -6.87 5.71
N GLU A 110 -15.89 -5.86 6.50
CA GLU A 110 -15.09 -4.67 6.77
C GLU A 110 -13.73 -5.04 7.40
N VAL A 111 -13.72 -5.98 8.35
CA VAL A 111 -12.49 -6.48 8.99
C VAL A 111 -11.58 -7.21 7.98
N ARG A 112 -12.16 -7.99 7.05
CA ARG A 112 -11.36 -8.63 5.98
C ARG A 112 -10.75 -7.59 5.03
N GLN A 113 -11.48 -6.50 4.75
CA GLN A 113 -10.99 -5.41 3.92
C GLN A 113 -9.85 -4.65 4.62
N ALA A 114 -9.97 -4.37 5.91
CA ALA A 114 -8.90 -3.77 6.71
C ALA A 114 -7.64 -4.65 6.72
N ALA A 115 -7.79 -5.97 6.89
CA ALA A 115 -6.68 -6.91 6.80
C ALA A 115 -5.96 -6.85 5.44
N ALA A 116 -6.73 -6.89 4.34
CA ALA A 116 -6.16 -6.78 3.00
C ALA A 116 -5.44 -5.44 2.76
N LEU A 117 -5.97 -4.33 3.31
CA LEU A 117 -5.31 -3.03 3.23
C LEU A 117 -3.97 -3.04 3.97
N LEU A 118 -3.94 -3.53 5.21
CA LEU A 118 -2.72 -3.62 6.01
C LEU A 118 -1.66 -4.52 5.35
N THR A 119 -2.05 -5.66 4.76
CA THR A 119 -1.12 -6.52 4.02
C THR A 119 -0.51 -5.80 2.82
N ALA A 120 -1.32 -5.08 2.05
CA ALA A 120 -0.84 -4.32 0.89
C ALA A 120 0.08 -3.16 1.29
N CYS A 121 -0.29 -2.39 2.32
CA CYS A 121 0.55 -1.33 2.90
C CYS A 121 1.91 -1.86 3.34
N ARG A 122 1.93 -3.00 4.06
CA ARG A 122 3.17 -3.65 4.49
C ARG A 122 4.06 -4.06 3.32
N GLY A 123 3.48 -4.66 2.28
CA GLY A 123 4.22 -5.06 1.07
C GLY A 123 4.84 -3.86 0.37
N LEU A 124 4.05 -2.80 0.15
CA LEU A 124 4.51 -1.58 -0.50
C LEU A 124 5.60 -0.87 0.31
N ARG A 125 5.44 -0.76 1.63
CA ARG A 125 6.45 -0.15 2.52
C ARG A 125 7.77 -0.92 2.50
N ALA A 126 7.74 -2.25 2.54
CA ALA A 126 8.95 -3.07 2.45
C ALA A 126 9.70 -2.79 1.13
N ARG A 127 8.98 -2.72 0.00
CA ARG A 127 9.59 -2.43 -1.31
C ARG A 127 10.19 -1.04 -1.41
N LEU A 128 9.49 -0.02 -0.92
CA LEU A 128 9.96 1.36 -0.93
C LEU A 128 11.18 1.57 -0.02
N THR A 129 11.26 0.84 1.10
CA THR A 129 12.36 0.98 2.06
C THR A 129 13.59 0.14 1.69
N GLU A 130 13.39 -1.01 1.05
CA GLU A 130 14.47 -1.93 0.67
C GLU A 130 15.05 -1.63 -0.73
N GLU A 131 14.66 -0.52 -1.38
CA GLU A 131 15.00 -0.18 -2.78
C GLU A 131 14.81 -1.35 -3.76
N ALA A 132 13.83 -2.21 -3.47
CA ALA A 132 13.63 -3.42 -4.24
C ALA A 132 12.99 -3.08 -5.60
N PRO A 133 13.35 -3.78 -6.69
CA PRO A 133 12.74 -3.55 -7.99
C PRO A 133 11.22 -3.82 -7.95
N ILE A 134 10.45 -2.89 -8.52
CA ILE A 134 8.99 -3.00 -8.63
C ILE A 134 8.64 -4.24 -9.47
N SER A 135 7.82 -5.12 -8.91
CA SER A 135 7.33 -6.34 -9.53
C SER A 135 5.89 -6.17 -10.06
N PRO A 136 5.43 -7.03 -10.98
CA PRO A 136 4.03 -7.05 -11.41
C PRO A 136 3.02 -7.23 -10.26
N GLN A 137 3.43 -7.91 -9.19
CA GLN A 137 2.63 -8.08 -7.99
C GLN A 137 2.43 -6.74 -7.26
N ASP A 138 3.45 -5.88 -7.24
CA ASP A 138 3.36 -4.56 -6.58
C ASP A 138 2.36 -3.64 -7.31
N LEU A 139 2.28 -3.73 -8.64
CA LEU A 139 1.25 -3.03 -9.41
C LEU A 139 -0.16 -3.57 -9.09
N ALA A 140 -0.31 -4.89 -9.00
CA ALA A 140 -1.59 -5.50 -8.61
C ALA A 140 -2.00 -5.10 -7.18
N ASP A 141 -1.04 -5.01 -6.27
CA ASP A 141 -1.26 -4.59 -4.89
C ASP A 141 -1.62 -3.11 -4.81
N ALA A 142 -0.97 -2.23 -5.58
CA ALA A 142 -1.34 -0.81 -5.68
C ALA A 142 -2.78 -0.61 -6.21
N ILE A 143 -3.20 -1.40 -7.22
CA ILE A 143 -4.58 -1.36 -7.74
C ILE A 143 -5.57 -1.82 -6.66
N ARG A 144 -5.27 -2.94 -5.97
CA ARG A 144 -6.09 -3.47 -4.87
C ARG A 144 -6.17 -2.49 -3.70
N LEU A 145 -5.08 -1.80 -3.41
CA LEU A 145 -4.98 -0.75 -2.40
C LEU A 145 -5.93 0.39 -2.73
N GLY A 146 -5.83 0.95 -3.93
CA GLY A 146 -6.71 2.04 -4.38
C GLY A 146 -8.19 1.66 -4.36
N ALA A 147 -8.54 0.43 -4.76
CA ALA A 147 -9.91 -0.06 -4.70
C ALA A 147 -10.41 -0.26 -3.25
N SER A 148 -9.55 -0.72 -2.35
CA SER A 148 -9.88 -0.92 -0.93
C SER A 148 -10.03 0.42 -0.19
N TRP A 149 -9.14 1.38 -0.48
CA TRP A 149 -9.19 2.72 0.08
C TRP A 149 -10.47 3.47 -0.28
N ARG A 150 -10.89 3.42 -1.56
CA ARG A 150 -12.16 4.03 -1.99
C ARG A 150 -13.37 3.45 -1.26
N ARG A 151 -13.38 2.14 -1.01
CA ARG A 151 -14.47 1.46 -0.28
C ARG A 151 -14.51 1.85 1.20
N LEU A 152 -13.35 2.03 1.84
CA LEU A 152 -13.26 2.49 3.22
C LEU A 152 -13.65 3.97 3.35
N SER A 153 -13.25 4.80 2.39
CA SER A 153 -13.52 6.24 2.39
C SER A 153 -14.97 6.59 2.00
N ASN A 154 -15.65 5.71 1.26
CA ASN A 154 -17.02 5.91 0.81
C ASN A 154 -17.87 4.65 1.04
N PRO A 155 -18.25 4.35 2.29
CA PRO A 155 -19.05 3.18 2.62
C PRO A 155 -20.47 3.35 2.08
N GLY A 156 -20.74 2.79 0.90
CA GLY A 156 -22.06 2.83 0.23
C GLY A 156 -22.02 3.08 -1.27
N ALA A 157 -20.86 3.42 -1.85
CA ALA A 157 -20.74 3.60 -3.29
C ALA A 157 -20.83 2.24 -4.03
N PRO A 158 -21.63 2.13 -5.11
CA PRO A 158 -21.69 0.92 -5.93
C PRO A 158 -20.32 0.60 -6.56
N LEU A 159 -20.04 -0.68 -6.78
CA LEU A 159 -18.76 -1.17 -7.34
C LEU A 159 -18.41 -0.53 -8.70
N ASP A 160 -19.41 -0.03 -9.44
CA ASP A 160 -19.28 0.66 -10.73
C ASP A 160 -19.05 2.19 -10.63
N ALA A 161 -19.02 2.77 -9.42
CA ALA A 161 -18.69 4.19 -9.27
C ALA A 161 -17.20 4.50 -9.54
N ALA A 162 -16.37 3.46 -9.68
CA ALA A 162 -15.06 3.59 -10.30
C ALA A 162 -15.30 3.78 -11.80
N GLY A 163 -15.50 5.03 -12.22
CA GLY A 163 -15.34 5.39 -13.63
C GLY A 163 -14.03 4.77 -14.15
N PRO A 164 -14.01 4.30 -15.41
CA PRO A 164 -12.87 3.59 -15.96
C PRO A 164 -11.60 4.40 -15.70
N LEU A 165 -10.50 3.73 -15.36
CA LEU A 165 -9.18 4.36 -15.36
C LEU A 165 -8.93 4.89 -16.76
N LEU A 166 -9.22 6.18 -16.96
CA LEU A 166 -8.94 6.88 -18.19
C LEU A 166 -7.43 7.05 -18.24
N PHE A 167 -6.75 6.09 -18.86
CA PHE A 167 -5.45 6.34 -19.44
C PHE A 167 -5.69 7.37 -20.54
N LEU A 168 -5.53 8.65 -20.19
CA LEU A 168 -5.48 9.72 -21.17
C LEU A 168 -4.29 9.40 -22.07
N PRO A 169 -4.50 9.13 -23.37
CA PRO A 169 -3.38 9.01 -24.30
C PRO A 169 -2.61 10.34 -24.28
N PRO A 170 -1.29 10.32 -24.51
CA PRO A 170 -0.57 11.58 -24.74
C PRO A 170 -1.26 12.29 -25.90
N GLU A 171 -1.66 13.54 -25.67
CA GLU A 171 -2.31 14.37 -26.70
C GLU A 171 -1.38 14.38 -27.92
N GLY A 172 -1.86 13.78 -29.02
CA GLY A 172 -1.16 13.82 -30.29
C GLY A 172 -1.32 15.22 -30.87
N ASP A 173 -0.20 15.88 -31.12
CA ASP A 173 -0.15 17.11 -31.91
C ASP A 173 -0.55 16.78 -33.37
N ASP A 174 -1.63 17.42 -33.86
CA ASP A 174 -1.97 17.58 -35.29
C ASP A 174 -1.14 18.71 -35.91
#